data_AF-A0AAV2ZYV8-F1
#
_entry.id   AF-A0AAV2ZYV8-F1
#
_cell.length_a   1.000
_cell.length_b   1.000
_cell.length_c   1.000
_cell.angle_alpha   90.00
_cell.angle_beta   90.00
_cell.angle_gamma   90.00
#
_symmetry.space_group_name_H-M   'P 1'
#
loop_
_entity.id
_entity.type
_entity.pdbx_description
1 polymer ?
#
loop_
_entity_poly.entity_id
_entity_poly.type
_entity_poly.pdbx_seq_one_letter_code
_entity_poly.pdbx_strand_id
1 'polypeptide(L)'
;MMDRIYLINSWPFLLAKIRGVIDELQGKALKMCQKYSYKNHDCLVGVKNYVFEAEQYGCPQRTIRINTAFTPYMHQRNGNAARSLTSLTNDDNLWACLHTSFAWLLKACGCRLTEKLLEGAPTEDTLVQMEKQADLEEECAAWESHEEEEGRPCPIPNVLEGRELSKCPTESSVLSDCSWNIPSHRTAVFRSLRHMRQVLGPSAFRMLAWHVLMGNQVIWKGQNKELIQSAFDVLQAMLPVGCVRIIPYSEKYEDAYRCNFLGLSPQAEIPPHVQSSEFAVMIDVRIAPRSNLYPVLFDEEPLSKYEFVVASGSPVATDRVGLTILNKIEAALSNENLSMDVVDQCLVCLKEEWMNKVKVLFKFTKVDSRPKEDTQKLLGILGASEEDNVKLLKFWMTGLSKTYKSHLMSSVRSPTSSECRN
;
A
#
# COMPACT_ATOMS: atom_id res chain seq x y z
N MET A 1 20.22 -17.78 -24.76
CA MET A 1 19.83 -17.37 -23.39
C MET A 1 21.10 -17.30 -22.56
N MET A 2 21.25 -16.28 -21.72
CA MET A 2 22.41 -16.16 -20.82
C MET A 2 22.22 -16.97 -19.52
N ASP A 3 20.97 -17.18 -19.10
CA ASP A 3 20.63 -18.02 -17.95
C ASP A 3 20.52 -19.49 -18.35
N ARG A 4 21.45 -20.30 -17.84
CA ARG A 4 21.51 -21.75 -18.05
C ARG A 4 20.32 -22.48 -17.41
N ILE A 5 19.93 -22.11 -16.19
CA ILE A 5 18.89 -22.82 -15.43
C ILE A 5 17.52 -22.54 -16.05
N TYR A 6 17.25 -21.29 -16.41
CA TYR A 6 16.01 -20.92 -17.09
C TYR A 6 15.84 -21.65 -18.44
N LEU A 7 16.92 -21.81 -19.22
CA LEU A 7 16.89 -22.55 -20.48
C LEU A 7 16.57 -24.04 -20.27
N ILE A 8 17.25 -24.69 -19.32
CA ILE A 8 17.03 -26.11 -19.01
C ILE A 8 15.60 -26.34 -18.52
N ASN A 9 15.12 -25.49 -17.61
CA ASN A 9 13.75 -25.61 -17.06
C ASN A 9 12.68 -25.31 -18.11
N SER A 10 13.02 -24.58 -19.17
CA SER A 10 12.11 -24.27 -20.29
C SER A 10 12.22 -25.27 -21.44
N TRP A 11 13.14 -26.25 -21.36
CA TRP A 11 13.39 -27.25 -22.40
C TRP A 11 12.15 -27.99 -22.91
N PRO A 12 11.30 -28.61 -22.07
CA PRO A 12 10.14 -29.36 -22.57
C PRO A 12 9.14 -28.46 -23.31
N PHE A 13 8.98 -27.22 -22.86
CA PHE A 13 8.13 -26.23 -23.51
C PHE A 13 8.71 -25.81 -24.88
N LEU A 14 10.00 -25.44 -24.91
CA LEU A 14 10.68 -25.03 -26.13
C LEU A 14 10.69 -26.13 -27.17
N LEU A 15 10.96 -27.38 -26.76
CA LEU A 15 10.97 -28.53 -27.64
C LEU A 15 9.61 -28.73 -28.32
N ALA A 16 8.52 -28.67 -27.55
CA ALA A 16 7.17 -28.84 -28.09
C ALA A 16 6.81 -27.73 -29.09
N LYS A 17 7.14 -26.47 -28.79
CA LYS A 17 6.81 -25.34 -29.66
C LYS A 17 7.70 -25.23 -30.90
N ILE A 18 9.01 -25.49 -30.76
CA ILE A 18 9.93 -25.53 -31.89
C ILE A 18 9.58 -26.70 -32.82
N ARG A 19 9.21 -27.86 -32.28
CA ARG A 19 8.73 -28.99 -33.09
C ARG A 19 7.51 -28.63 -33.92
N GLY A 20 6.54 -27.91 -33.35
CA GLY A 20 5.38 -27.42 -34.11
C GLY A 20 5.77 -26.51 -35.29
N VAL A 21 6.75 -25.62 -35.11
CA VAL A 21 7.29 -24.78 -36.19
C VAL A 21 7.98 -25.65 -37.27
N ILE A 22 8.76 -26.66 -36.86
CA ILE A 22 9.43 -27.59 -37.78
C ILE A 22 8.39 -28.36 -38.59
N ASP A 23 7.35 -28.91 -37.95
CA ASP A 23 6.30 -29.69 -38.58
C ASP A 23 5.51 -28.83 -39.60
N GLU A 24 5.25 -27.56 -39.29
CA GLU A 24 4.61 -26.61 -40.22
C GLU A 24 5.48 -26.36 -41.47
N LEU A 25 6.78 -26.10 -41.28
CA LEU A 25 7.73 -25.85 -42.37
C LEU A 25 7.89 -27.09 -43.26
N GLN A 26 8.06 -28.26 -42.64
CA GLN A 26 8.14 -29.54 -43.35
C GLN A 26 6.84 -29.83 -44.10
N GLY A 27 5.68 -29.59 -43.49
CA GLY A 27 4.37 -29.76 -44.11
C GLY A 27 4.19 -28.89 -45.36
N LYS A 28 4.61 -27.61 -45.33
CA LYS A 28 4.57 -26.73 -46.51
C LYS A 28 5.49 -27.21 -47.62
N ALA A 29 6.73 -27.60 -47.29
CA ALA A 29 7.68 -28.15 -48.25
C ALA A 29 7.21 -29.49 -48.88
N LEU A 30 6.56 -30.35 -48.09
CA LEU A 30 5.99 -31.63 -48.55
C LEU A 30 4.69 -31.44 -49.35
N LYS A 31 3.88 -30.41 -49.08
CA LYS A 31 2.70 -30.11 -49.91
C LYS A 31 3.10 -29.57 -51.28
N MET A 32 4.16 -28.76 -51.35
CA MET A 32 4.72 -28.37 -52.64
C MET A 32 5.23 -29.59 -53.41
N CYS A 33 5.95 -30.51 -52.74
CA CYS A 33 6.28 -31.82 -53.31
C CYS A 33 5.07 -32.53 -53.95
N GLN A 34 3.94 -32.61 -53.24
CA GLN A 34 2.76 -33.38 -53.67
C GLN A 34 1.91 -32.66 -54.74
N LYS A 35 1.80 -31.32 -54.69
CA LYS A 35 1.05 -30.53 -55.69
C LYS A 35 1.71 -30.57 -57.08
N TYR A 36 3.03 -30.74 -57.13
CA TYR A 36 3.74 -31.04 -58.37
C TYR A 36 3.47 -32.47 -58.88
N SER A 37 3.20 -33.43 -58.00
CA SER A 37 2.86 -34.82 -58.37
C SER A 37 1.47 -34.94 -59.02
N TYR A 38 0.43 -34.25 -58.53
CA TYR A 38 -0.94 -34.39 -59.06
C TYR A 38 -1.18 -33.81 -60.47
N LYS A 39 -0.24 -33.03 -61.02
CA LYS A 39 -0.34 -32.57 -62.42
C LYS A 39 0.21 -33.59 -63.43
N ASN A 40 0.85 -34.68 -62.98
CA ASN A 40 1.39 -35.71 -63.85
C ASN A 40 1.09 -37.09 -63.27
N HIS A 41 0.18 -37.81 -63.92
CA HIS A 41 -0.25 -39.15 -63.55
C HIS A 41 0.87 -40.15 -63.85
N ASP A 42 1.64 -40.54 -62.83
CA ASP A 42 2.21 -41.87 -62.58
C ASP A 42 3.48 -41.76 -61.73
N CYS A 43 3.43 -42.31 -60.50
CA CYS A 43 4.49 -43.09 -59.85
C CYS A 43 4.20 -43.23 -58.35
N LEU A 44 3.78 -44.43 -57.95
CA LEU A 44 3.89 -44.93 -56.59
C LEU A 44 5.37 -45.23 -56.28
N VAL A 45 5.86 -44.73 -55.14
CA VAL A 45 6.85 -45.32 -54.21
C VAL A 45 7.72 -44.22 -53.58
N GLY A 46 7.71 -44.16 -52.25
CA GLY A 46 8.87 -43.76 -51.44
C GLY A 46 9.08 -42.26 -51.22
N VAL A 47 8.80 -41.81 -50.01
CA VAL A 47 9.07 -40.46 -49.46
C VAL A 47 10.53 -40.02 -49.71
N LYS A 48 10.77 -39.31 -50.82
CA LYS A 48 12.01 -38.56 -51.08
C LYS A 48 11.69 -37.24 -51.79
N ASN A 49 11.76 -36.14 -51.04
CA ASN A 49 12.01 -34.75 -51.47
C ASN A 49 11.70 -34.41 -52.95
N TYR A 50 10.42 -34.25 -53.28
CA TYR A 50 9.91 -33.97 -54.64
C TYR A 50 10.00 -32.50 -55.13
N VAL A 51 10.56 -31.54 -54.37
CA VAL A 51 11.05 -30.27 -54.97
C VAL A 51 12.10 -30.56 -56.06
N PHE A 52 12.70 -31.74 -55.98
CA PHE A 52 13.70 -32.27 -56.88
C PHE A 52 13.12 -32.74 -58.23
N GLU A 53 11.89 -33.25 -58.32
CA GLU A 53 11.38 -33.90 -59.55
C GLU A 53 10.88 -32.91 -60.63
N ALA A 54 10.29 -31.79 -60.24
CA ALA A 54 9.83 -30.76 -61.20
C ALA A 54 11.00 -30.07 -61.92
N GLU A 55 12.14 -29.88 -61.24
CA GLU A 55 13.39 -29.39 -61.82
C GLU A 55 14.15 -30.46 -62.62
N GLN A 56 13.93 -31.74 -62.31
CA GLN A 56 14.58 -32.86 -62.99
C GLN A 56 14.01 -33.16 -64.36
N TYR A 57 12.73 -32.93 -64.60
CA TYR A 57 12.17 -33.15 -65.94
C TYR A 57 12.71 -32.14 -66.97
N GLY A 58 13.13 -30.94 -66.52
CA GLY A 58 13.89 -29.99 -67.34
C GLY A 58 15.38 -30.33 -67.49
N CYS A 59 15.92 -31.21 -66.65
CA CYS A 59 17.34 -31.59 -66.64
C CYS A 59 17.59 -32.99 -65.98
N PRO A 60 17.26 -34.09 -66.67
CA PRO A 60 17.21 -35.45 -66.09
C PRO A 60 18.58 -36.02 -65.66
N GLN A 61 19.68 -35.39 -66.09
CA GLN A 61 21.05 -35.75 -65.72
C GLN A 61 21.39 -35.44 -64.25
N ARG A 62 20.62 -34.56 -63.59
CA ARG A 62 20.93 -34.05 -62.24
C ARG A 62 20.59 -35.05 -61.13
N THR A 63 19.52 -35.83 -61.30
CA THR A 63 19.00 -36.82 -60.33
C THR A 63 20.03 -37.88 -59.95
N ILE A 64 20.74 -38.36 -60.97
CA ILE A 64 21.66 -39.50 -60.87
C ILE A 64 22.89 -39.14 -60.02
N ARG A 65 23.18 -37.85 -59.83
CA ARG A 65 24.39 -37.35 -59.13
C ARG A 65 24.18 -36.99 -57.65
N ILE A 66 22.97 -37.10 -57.09
CA ILE A 66 22.60 -36.42 -55.81
C ILE A 66 22.48 -37.37 -54.61
N ASN A 67 22.92 -38.62 -54.74
CA ASN A 67 22.98 -39.59 -53.63
C ASN A 67 24.24 -39.44 -52.75
N THR A 68 24.61 -38.22 -52.36
CA THR A 68 25.62 -38.01 -51.31
C THR A 68 24.92 -37.77 -49.99
N ALA A 69 25.20 -38.62 -48.99
CA ALA A 69 24.78 -38.37 -47.62
C ALA A 69 25.25 -36.97 -47.18
N PHE A 70 24.38 -36.23 -46.48
CA PHE A 70 24.74 -34.91 -45.96
C PHE A 70 25.91 -35.06 -44.99
N THR A 71 27.08 -34.55 -45.37
CA THR A 71 28.25 -34.46 -44.50
C THR A 71 28.51 -32.98 -44.20
N PRO A 72 28.56 -32.55 -42.93
CA PRO A 72 28.63 -31.13 -42.55
C PRO A 72 30.06 -30.55 -42.70
N TYR A 73 30.74 -30.82 -43.81
CA TYR A 73 32.08 -30.31 -44.09
C TYR A 73 32.03 -29.11 -45.05
N MET A 74 32.49 -27.95 -44.57
CA MET A 74 32.46 -26.65 -45.25
C MET A 74 33.27 -26.57 -46.58
N HIS A 75 34.04 -27.60 -46.93
CA HIS A 75 34.94 -27.60 -48.09
C HIS A 75 34.73 -28.78 -49.04
N GLN A 76 33.49 -29.26 -49.18
CA GLN A 76 33.16 -30.12 -50.32
C GLN A 76 33.10 -29.28 -51.60
N ARG A 77 33.97 -29.64 -52.55
CA ARG A 77 34.30 -28.90 -53.77
C ARG A 77 33.17 -28.79 -54.80
N ASN A 78 31.97 -29.31 -54.53
CA ASN A 78 30.80 -29.34 -55.44
C ASN A 78 29.45 -29.20 -54.68
N GLY A 79 29.37 -28.37 -53.64
CA GLY A 79 28.10 -28.11 -52.96
C GLY A 79 27.13 -27.30 -53.82
N ASN A 80 25.98 -27.86 -54.19
CA ASN A 80 24.89 -27.10 -54.81
C ASN A 80 24.50 -25.92 -53.90
N ALA A 81 24.36 -24.72 -54.45
CA ALA A 81 23.93 -23.54 -53.69
C ALA A 81 22.56 -23.78 -53.03
N ALA A 82 22.41 -23.33 -51.78
CA ALA A 82 21.15 -23.42 -51.05
C ALA A 82 20.08 -22.53 -51.71
N ARG A 83 18.87 -23.06 -51.86
CA ARG A 83 17.70 -22.30 -52.36
C ARG A 83 17.07 -21.49 -51.24
N SER A 84 16.40 -20.38 -51.59
CA SER A 84 15.65 -19.59 -50.62
C SER A 84 14.48 -20.39 -50.04
N LEU A 85 14.17 -20.16 -48.77
CA LEU A 85 13.11 -20.90 -48.08
C LEU A 85 11.72 -20.64 -48.69
N THR A 86 11.46 -19.40 -49.14
CA THR A 86 10.23 -19.03 -49.85
C THR A 86 10.04 -19.81 -51.16
N SER A 87 11.13 -20.11 -51.87
CA SER A 87 11.09 -20.95 -53.08
C SER A 87 10.83 -22.43 -52.75
N LEU A 88 11.32 -22.92 -51.62
CA LEU A 88 11.14 -24.30 -51.20
C LEU A 88 9.73 -24.59 -50.65
N THR A 89 9.09 -23.61 -50.03
CA THR A 89 7.74 -23.75 -49.46
C THR A 89 6.65 -23.11 -50.31
N ASN A 90 7.01 -22.27 -51.30
CA ASN A 90 6.10 -21.47 -52.14
C ASN A 90 5.07 -20.70 -51.31
N ASP A 91 5.60 -20.03 -50.29
CA ASP A 91 4.83 -19.19 -49.38
C ASP A 91 5.52 -17.82 -49.33
N ASP A 92 4.92 -16.83 -49.99
CA ASP A 92 5.44 -15.47 -50.08
C ASP A 92 5.42 -14.76 -48.72
N ASN A 93 4.53 -15.19 -47.81
CA ASN A 93 4.37 -14.63 -46.47
C ASN A 93 5.11 -15.43 -45.38
N LEU A 94 5.94 -16.40 -45.76
CA LEU A 94 6.62 -17.30 -44.82
C LEU A 94 7.38 -16.55 -43.72
N TRP A 95 8.08 -15.48 -44.08
CA TRP A 95 8.86 -14.68 -43.13
C TRP A 95 7.98 -13.97 -42.10
N ALA A 96 6.80 -13.48 -42.51
CA ALA A 96 5.84 -12.88 -41.60
C ALA A 96 5.25 -13.92 -40.64
N CYS A 97 4.95 -15.12 -41.14
CA CYS A 97 4.51 -16.24 -40.31
C CYS A 97 5.59 -16.68 -39.32
N LEU A 98 6.84 -16.85 -39.77
CA LEU A 98 7.98 -17.23 -38.92
C LEU A 98 8.26 -16.19 -37.84
N HIS A 99 8.26 -14.91 -38.20
CA HIS A 99 8.41 -13.81 -37.25
C HIS A 99 7.32 -13.86 -36.17
N THR A 100 6.06 -14.03 -36.58
CA THR A 100 4.93 -14.12 -35.64
C THR A 100 5.08 -15.33 -34.72
N SER A 101 5.47 -16.49 -35.25
CA SER A 101 5.70 -17.71 -34.48
C SER A 101 6.83 -17.56 -33.47
N PHE A 102 7.93 -16.90 -33.84
CA PHE A 102 9.04 -16.63 -32.92
C PHE A 102 8.71 -15.55 -31.88
N ALA A 103 8.04 -14.47 -32.26
CA ALA A 103 7.57 -13.46 -31.32
C ALA A 103 6.59 -14.07 -30.29
N TRP A 104 5.66 -14.92 -30.75
CA TRP A 104 4.76 -15.65 -29.88
C TRP A 104 5.52 -16.64 -28.98
N LEU A 105 6.49 -17.38 -29.52
CA LEU A 105 7.33 -18.29 -28.74
C LEU A 105 8.08 -17.56 -27.61
N LEU A 106 8.65 -16.39 -27.91
CA LEU A 106 9.34 -15.56 -26.93
C LEU A 106 8.39 -15.08 -25.84
N LYS A 107 7.21 -14.56 -26.21
CA LYS A 107 6.18 -14.14 -25.26
C LYS A 107 5.71 -15.30 -24.38
N ALA A 108 5.39 -16.44 -24.99
CA ALA A 108 4.89 -17.61 -24.28
C ALA A 108 5.96 -18.24 -23.37
N CYS A 109 7.24 -18.20 -23.77
CA CYS A 109 8.35 -18.62 -22.91
C CYS A 109 8.50 -17.66 -21.72
N GLY A 110 8.45 -16.35 -21.96
CA GLY A 110 8.57 -15.31 -20.93
C GLY A 110 7.44 -15.36 -19.89
N CYS A 111 6.19 -15.56 -20.34
CA CYS A 111 5.02 -15.62 -19.45
C CYS A 111 4.73 -17.02 -18.89
N ARG A 112 5.62 -18.01 -19.10
CA ARG A 112 5.37 -19.42 -18.71
C ARG A 112 5.32 -19.62 -17.20
N LEU A 113 6.20 -18.92 -16.49
CA LEU A 113 6.32 -19.00 -15.04
C LEU A 113 5.96 -17.63 -14.49
N THR A 114 4.84 -17.57 -13.78
CA THR A 114 4.41 -16.38 -13.06
C THR A 114 4.57 -16.63 -11.57
N GLU A 115 5.28 -15.76 -10.90
CA GLU A 115 5.38 -15.81 -9.45
C GLU A 115 4.07 -15.28 -8.84
N LYS A 116 3.52 -16.00 -7.86
CA LYS A 116 2.38 -15.54 -7.08
C LYS A 116 2.84 -15.33 -5.65
N LEU A 117 3.37 -14.15 -5.38
CA LEU A 117 3.72 -13.70 -4.04
C LEU A 117 2.45 -13.32 -3.30
N LEU A 118 2.29 -13.85 -2.10
CA LEU A 118 1.25 -13.42 -1.17
C LEU A 118 1.92 -12.54 -0.13
N GLU A 119 1.58 -11.26 -0.15
CA GLU A 119 1.94 -10.35 0.92
C GLU A 119 1.09 -10.65 2.16
N GLY A 120 1.61 -10.29 3.35
CA GLY A 120 0.86 -10.40 4.59
C GLY A 120 -0.42 -9.55 4.55
N ALA A 121 -1.36 -9.83 5.46
CA ALA A 121 -2.54 -9.00 5.58
C ALA A 121 -2.14 -7.55 5.95
N PRO A 122 -2.75 -6.53 5.32
CA PRO A 122 -2.47 -5.15 5.68
C PRO A 122 -2.86 -4.88 7.13
N THR A 123 -2.14 -3.94 7.77
CA THR A 123 -2.47 -3.49 9.13
C THR A 123 -3.80 -2.73 9.13
N GLU A 124 -4.43 -2.58 10.31
CA GLU A 124 -5.66 -1.78 10.41
C GLU A 124 -5.44 -0.33 9.99
N ASP A 125 -4.30 0.25 10.36
CA ASP A 125 -4.02 1.64 10.02
C ASP A 125 -3.95 1.82 8.49
N THR A 126 -3.34 0.88 7.77
CA THR A 126 -3.32 0.86 6.31
C THR A 126 -4.73 0.75 5.71
N LEU A 127 -5.55 -0.18 6.21
CA LEU A 127 -6.92 -0.36 5.71
C LEU A 127 -7.78 0.89 5.91
N VAL A 128 -7.71 1.49 7.11
CA VAL A 128 -8.48 2.70 7.42
C VAL A 128 -8.01 3.90 6.61
N GLN A 129 -6.70 4.03 6.36
CA GLN A 129 -6.17 5.09 5.48
C GLN A 129 -6.66 4.93 4.04
N MET A 130 -6.66 3.71 3.51
CA MET A 130 -7.21 3.43 2.18
C MET A 130 -8.70 3.77 2.11
N GLU A 131 -9.49 3.45 3.14
CA GLU A 131 -10.90 3.83 3.23
C GLU A 131 -11.10 5.34 3.25
N LYS A 132 -10.33 6.07 4.06
CA LYS A 132 -10.41 7.53 4.13
C LYS A 132 -10.03 8.19 2.81
N GLN A 133 -9.00 7.66 2.13
CA GLN A 133 -8.57 8.17 0.84
C GLN A 133 -9.63 7.92 -0.25
N ALA A 134 -10.25 6.74 -0.24
CA ALA A 134 -11.35 6.42 -1.16
C ALA A 134 -12.60 7.28 -0.91
N ASP A 135 -12.99 7.46 0.36
CA ASP A 135 -14.12 8.32 0.74
C ASP A 135 -13.91 9.77 0.22
N LEU A 136 -12.67 10.30 0.28
CA LEU A 136 -12.32 11.62 -0.25
C LEU A 136 -12.37 11.69 -1.79
N GLU A 137 -11.89 10.65 -2.47
CA GLU A 137 -11.91 10.57 -3.94
C GLU A 137 -13.36 10.51 -4.48
N GLU A 138 -14.24 9.79 -3.79
CA GLU A 138 -15.68 9.75 -4.11
C GLU A 138 -16.34 11.12 -3.88
N GLU A 139 -16.02 11.81 -2.79
CA GLU A 139 -16.49 13.17 -2.53
C GLU A 139 -16.02 14.14 -3.63
N CYS A 140 -14.74 14.11 -4.02
CA CYS A 140 -14.24 14.98 -5.10
C CYS A 140 -14.93 14.71 -6.45
N ALA A 141 -15.10 13.44 -6.84
CA ALA A 141 -15.76 13.07 -8.08
C ALA A 141 -17.24 13.49 -8.11
N ALA A 142 -17.92 13.48 -6.95
CA ALA A 142 -19.29 13.98 -6.84
C ALA A 142 -19.36 15.49 -7.09
N TRP A 143 -18.37 16.27 -6.65
CA TRP A 143 -18.35 17.72 -6.88
C TRP A 143 -18.02 18.06 -8.33
N GLU A 144 -17.09 17.32 -8.97
CA GLU A 144 -16.77 17.48 -10.39
C GLU A 144 -17.97 17.18 -11.30
N SER A 145 -18.79 16.18 -10.96
CA SER A 145 -20.01 15.86 -11.73
C SER A 145 -21.13 16.89 -11.57
N HIS A 146 -21.18 17.63 -10.45
CA HIS A 146 -22.11 18.75 -10.28
C HIS A 146 -21.70 20.00 -11.07
N GLU A 147 -20.39 20.23 -11.27
CA GLU A 147 -19.90 21.34 -12.10
C GLU A 147 -20.14 21.11 -13.61
N GLU A 148 -20.27 19.86 -14.06
CA GLU A 148 -20.63 19.54 -15.46
C GLU A 148 -22.14 19.63 -15.75
N GLU A 149 -23.01 19.45 -14.75
CA GLU A 149 -24.48 19.58 -14.91
C GLU A 149 -25.00 21.03 -14.75
N GLU A 150 -24.31 21.89 -13.99
CA GLU A 150 -24.69 23.32 -13.87
C GLU A 150 -24.09 24.18 -14.99
N GLY A 151 -24.61 24.00 -16.21
CA GLY A 151 -24.35 24.93 -17.30
C GLY A 151 -24.95 26.32 -17.05
N ARG A 152 -24.13 27.34 -16.76
CA ARG A 152 -24.21 28.70 -17.35
C ARG A 152 -22.98 29.60 -17.05
N PRO A 153 -22.71 30.60 -17.91
CA PRO A 153 -21.36 31.01 -18.28
C PRO A 153 -20.75 32.07 -17.36
N CYS A 154 -19.45 31.95 -17.12
CA CYS A 154 -18.60 33.07 -16.72
C CYS A 154 -18.39 34.02 -17.91
N PRO A 155 -18.49 35.36 -17.75
CA PRO A 155 -18.12 36.29 -18.80
C PRO A 155 -16.60 36.46 -18.84
N ILE A 156 -15.98 36.00 -19.93
CA ILE A 156 -14.59 36.30 -20.29
C ILE A 156 -14.52 37.73 -20.87
N PRO A 157 -13.55 38.58 -20.51
CA PRO A 157 -13.03 39.59 -21.41
C PRO A 157 -11.86 39.01 -22.22
N ASN A 158 -12.05 39.03 -23.53
CA ASN A 158 -11.17 38.52 -24.57
C ASN A 158 -9.76 39.14 -24.60
N VAL A 159 -8.91 38.47 -25.41
CA VAL A 159 -7.71 38.95 -26.14
C VAL A 159 -6.39 38.68 -25.36
N LEU A 160 -5.41 37.90 -25.84
CA LEU A 160 -4.92 37.65 -27.21
C LEU A 160 -4.28 36.25 -27.34
N GLU A 161 -4.38 35.71 -28.55
CA GLU A 161 -3.97 34.40 -29.06
C GLU A 161 -2.48 34.04 -28.92
N GLY A 162 -2.21 32.72 -28.88
CA GLY A 162 -1.03 32.17 -29.56
C GLY A 162 -0.41 30.89 -28.98
N ARG A 163 -0.81 29.74 -29.55
CA ARG A 163 0.08 28.66 -30.05
C ARG A 163 0.20 27.32 -29.26
N GLU A 164 -0.47 26.33 -29.85
CA GLU A 164 -0.12 24.93 -30.16
C GLU A 164 0.15 23.86 -29.07
N LEU A 165 -0.55 22.73 -29.29
CA LEU A 165 -0.44 21.39 -28.70
C LEU A 165 0.99 20.91 -28.44
N SER A 166 1.18 20.13 -27.36
CA SER A 166 1.76 18.77 -27.42
C SER A 166 2.09 18.15 -26.05
N LYS A 167 1.48 16.98 -25.79
CA LYS A 167 2.00 15.81 -25.02
C LYS A 167 2.31 15.94 -23.52
N CYS A 168 1.58 15.16 -22.71
CA CYS A 168 2.18 14.44 -21.57
C CYS A 168 3.15 13.37 -22.12
N PRO A 169 4.29 13.09 -21.46
CA PRO A 169 4.26 12.06 -20.39
C PRO A 169 5.29 12.20 -19.24
N THR A 170 4.93 11.61 -18.09
CA THR A 170 5.74 10.79 -17.16
C THR A 170 6.91 11.40 -16.35
N GLU A 171 6.82 11.16 -15.02
CA GLU A 171 7.88 11.05 -14.00
C GLU A 171 8.89 12.20 -13.81
N SER A 172 8.87 12.79 -12.61
CA SER A 172 10.09 13.31 -11.99
C SER A 172 10.11 12.95 -10.51
N SER A 173 11.01 12.01 -10.22
CA SER A 173 11.70 11.89 -8.95
C SER A 173 12.36 13.20 -8.54
N VAL A 174 12.45 13.38 -7.21
CA VAL A 174 13.61 13.84 -6.43
C VAL A 174 14.51 14.89 -7.07
N LEU A 175 14.56 16.08 -6.43
CA LEU A 175 15.75 16.88 -6.05
C LEU A 175 15.19 18.23 -5.54
N SER A 176 15.24 18.53 -4.25
CA SER A 176 16.41 19.13 -3.60
C SER A 176 17.09 20.17 -4.50
N ASP A 177 16.92 21.46 -4.22
CA ASP A 177 18.06 22.25 -3.73
C ASP A 177 17.67 23.66 -3.28
N CYS A 178 18.06 23.92 -2.03
CA CYS A 178 18.69 25.13 -1.52
C CYS A 178 18.07 26.50 -1.86
N SER A 179 17.19 26.97 -0.98
CA SER A 179 17.07 28.41 -0.72
C SER A 179 17.80 28.77 0.58
N TRP A 180 18.99 29.31 0.38
CA TRP A 180 19.82 30.15 1.25
C TRP A 180 19.24 30.57 2.61
N ASN A 181 19.91 30.09 3.66
CA ASN A 181 20.11 30.72 4.97
C ASN A 181 19.27 31.97 5.28
N ILE A 182 18.01 31.75 5.64
CA ILE A 182 17.31 32.57 6.63
C ILE A 182 17.45 31.78 7.94
N PRO A 183 17.96 32.36 9.05
CA PRO A 183 18.03 31.61 10.30
C PRO A 183 16.61 31.14 10.61
N SER A 184 16.40 29.83 10.59
CA SER A 184 15.14 29.20 10.93
C SER A 184 14.72 29.77 12.28
N HIS A 185 13.66 30.58 12.28
CA HIS A 185 12.98 30.91 13.53
C HIS A 185 12.67 29.58 14.19
N ARG A 186 13.38 29.22 15.26
CA ARG A 186 13.16 27.97 15.98
C ARG A 186 11.72 27.95 16.45
N THR A 187 10.87 27.22 15.74
CA THR A 187 9.45 27.11 16.04
C THR A 187 9.29 26.31 17.33
N ALA A 188 8.43 26.81 18.21
CA ALA A 188 8.11 26.17 19.47
C ALA A 188 7.11 25.04 19.20
N VAL A 189 7.61 23.87 18.83
CA VAL A 189 6.82 22.69 18.46
C VAL A 189 7.28 21.45 19.22
N PHE A 190 6.34 20.54 19.50
CA PHE A 190 6.67 19.21 20.02
C PHE A 190 7.28 18.36 18.90
N ARG A 191 8.28 17.56 19.26
CA ARG A 191 9.04 16.73 18.31
C ARG A 191 8.77 15.24 18.48
N SER A 192 8.41 14.83 19.70
CA SER A 192 8.17 13.44 20.04
C SER A 192 7.41 13.32 21.36
N LEU A 193 6.90 12.12 21.66
CA LEU A 193 6.27 11.82 22.95
C LEU A 193 7.24 11.99 24.11
N ARG A 194 8.54 11.68 23.91
CA ARG A 194 9.58 11.87 24.93
C ARG A 194 9.77 13.36 25.23
N HIS A 195 9.84 14.19 24.21
CA HIS A 195 9.93 15.64 24.35
C HIS A 195 8.69 16.21 25.07
N MET A 196 7.48 15.77 24.69
CA MET A 196 6.25 16.18 25.39
C MET A 196 6.25 15.76 26.86
N ARG A 197 6.72 14.56 27.19
CA ARG A 197 6.86 14.08 28.58
C ARG A 197 7.85 14.92 29.39
N GLN A 198 8.96 15.35 28.78
CA GLN A 198 9.95 16.22 29.42
C GLN A 198 9.37 17.60 29.74
N VAL A 199 8.59 18.17 28.80
CA VAL A 199 7.99 19.50 28.95
C VAL A 199 6.82 19.52 29.95
N LEU A 200 5.91 18.55 29.88
CA LEU A 200 4.75 18.49 30.78
C LEU A 200 5.08 17.90 32.16
N GLY A 201 6.15 17.11 32.23
CA GLY A 201 6.48 16.30 33.39
C GLY A 201 5.73 14.96 33.43
N PRO A 202 6.23 13.96 34.20
CA PRO A 202 5.72 12.58 34.17
C PRO A 202 4.24 12.44 34.56
N SER A 203 3.81 13.11 35.62
CA SER A 203 2.45 12.99 36.16
C SER A 203 1.39 13.58 35.22
N ALA A 204 1.63 14.79 34.72
CA ALA A 204 0.73 15.47 33.78
C ALA A 204 0.68 14.73 32.44
N PHE A 205 1.84 14.26 31.95
CA PHE A 205 1.89 13.42 30.74
C PHE A 205 1.13 12.11 30.90
N ARG A 206 1.28 11.41 32.03
CA ARG A 206 0.56 10.15 32.30
C ARG A 206 -0.96 10.36 32.30
N MET A 207 -1.44 11.43 32.93
CA MET A 207 -2.86 11.80 32.91
C MET A 207 -3.33 12.07 31.48
N LEU A 208 -2.62 12.93 30.74
CA LEU A 208 -2.93 13.24 29.34
C LEU A 208 -2.98 11.97 28.47
N ALA A 209 -1.94 11.16 28.51
CA ALA A 209 -1.83 9.94 27.72
C ALA A 209 -2.93 8.91 28.07
N TRP A 210 -3.35 8.83 29.33
CA TRP A 210 -4.50 7.99 29.72
C TRP A 210 -5.80 8.46 29.06
N HIS A 211 -6.09 9.77 29.09
CA HIS A 211 -7.27 10.33 28.42
C HIS A 211 -7.23 10.11 26.90
N VAL A 212 -6.05 10.28 26.28
CA VAL A 212 -5.84 10.00 24.86
C VAL A 212 -6.19 8.55 24.53
N LEU A 213 -5.58 7.60 25.24
CA LEU A 213 -5.78 6.16 25.01
C LEU A 213 -7.23 5.72 25.23
N MET A 214 -7.91 6.30 26.23
CA MET A 214 -9.33 6.02 26.52
C MET A 214 -10.31 6.64 25.53
N GLY A 215 -9.85 7.54 24.64
CA GLY A 215 -10.72 8.22 23.68
C GLY A 215 -11.54 9.36 24.27
N ASN A 216 -11.14 9.84 25.44
CA ASN A 216 -11.71 11.02 26.07
C ASN A 216 -11.37 12.26 25.25
N GLN A 217 -12.08 13.36 25.49
CA GLN A 217 -11.84 14.60 24.77
C GLN A 217 -10.57 15.29 25.30
N VAL A 218 -9.64 15.60 24.40
CA VAL A 218 -8.36 16.26 24.68
C VAL A 218 -8.41 17.66 24.09
N ILE A 219 -8.45 18.66 24.97
CA ILE A 219 -8.66 20.06 24.61
C ILE A 219 -7.37 20.84 24.85
N TRP A 220 -6.80 21.40 23.78
CA TRP A 220 -5.63 22.28 23.85
C TRP A 220 -6.06 23.71 23.63
N LYS A 221 -5.89 24.57 24.64
CA LYS A 221 -6.27 25.97 24.59
C LYS A 221 -5.03 26.85 24.57
N GLY A 222 -4.85 27.64 23.51
CA GLY A 222 -3.64 28.45 23.36
C GLY A 222 -3.65 29.34 22.12
N GLN A 223 -2.79 30.35 22.10
CA GLN A 223 -2.72 31.32 20.99
C GLN A 223 -1.95 30.76 19.77
N ASN A 224 -0.98 29.87 20.01
CA ASN A 224 -0.08 29.37 18.97
C ASN A 224 -0.67 28.12 18.31
N LYS A 225 -1.15 28.26 17.07
CA LYS A 225 -1.76 27.17 16.28
C LYS A 225 -0.77 26.07 15.92
N GLU A 226 0.47 26.42 15.57
CA GLU A 226 1.50 25.45 15.18
C GLU A 226 1.92 24.56 16.36
N LEU A 227 2.02 25.15 17.56
CA LEU A 227 2.29 24.40 18.79
C LEU A 227 1.19 23.36 19.06
N ILE A 228 -0.08 23.78 18.97
CA ILE A 228 -1.23 22.90 19.18
C ILE A 228 -1.25 21.79 18.13
N GLN A 229 -1.02 22.12 16.86
CA GLN A 229 -0.95 21.12 15.79
C GLN A 229 0.16 20.09 16.07
N SER A 230 1.37 20.55 16.41
CA SER A 230 2.48 19.65 16.74
C SER A 230 2.19 18.75 17.95
N ALA A 231 1.39 19.22 18.91
CA ALA A 231 0.96 18.42 20.04
C ALA A 231 0.03 17.29 19.59
N PHE A 232 -0.94 17.58 18.71
CA PHE A 232 -1.82 16.56 18.15
C PHE A 232 -1.06 15.56 17.29
N ASP A 233 -0.10 16.02 16.49
CA ASP A 233 0.72 15.15 15.65
C ASP A 233 1.48 14.10 16.47
N VAL A 234 1.99 14.52 17.64
CA VAL A 234 2.66 13.63 18.59
C VAL A 234 1.68 12.71 19.32
N LEU A 235 0.54 13.23 19.79
CA LEU A 235 -0.42 12.46 20.58
C LEU A 235 -1.18 11.41 19.75
N GLN A 236 -1.51 11.71 18.50
CA GLN A 236 -2.23 10.78 17.63
C GLN A 236 -1.42 9.51 17.33
N ALA A 237 -0.08 9.57 17.44
CA ALA A 237 0.79 8.42 17.27
C ALA A 237 0.48 7.28 18.26
N MET A 238 -0.11 7.59 19.43
CA MET A 238 -0.51 6.59 20.44
C MET A 238 -1.82 5.87 20.10
N LEU A 239 -2.58 6.36 19.11
CA LEU A 239 -3.89 5.82 18.75
C LEU A 239 -3.88 5.15 17.37
N PRO A 240 -4.75 4.15 17.14
CA PRO A 240 -5.09 3.69 15.80
C PRO A 240 -5.70 4.84 15.00
N VAL A 241 -5.38 4.96 13.71
CA VAL A 241 -5.80 6.10 12.88
C VAL A 241 -7.32 6.22 12.73
N GLY A 242 -8.05 5.11 12.90
CA GLY A 242 -9.52 5.07 12.93
C GLY A 242 -10.15 5.61 14.21
N CYS A 243 -9.37 5.76 15.29
CA CYS A 243 -9.85 6.30 16.57
C CYS A 243 -9.69 7.83 16.68
N VAL A 244 -9.06 8.46 15.69
CA VAL A 244 -8.64 9.86 15.74
C VAL A 244 -9.58 10.75 14.92
N ARG A 245 -10.13 11.79 15.57
CA ARG A 245 -10.99 12.82 15.02
C ARG A 245 -10.52 14.18 15.55
N ILE A 246 -9.81 14.93 14.71
CA ILE A 246 -9.12 16.17 15.09
C ILE A 246 -9.88 17.36 14.51
N ILE A 247 -10.17 18.35 15.36
CA ILE A 247 -10.43 19.73 14.95
C ILE A 247 -9.20 20.54 15.38
N PRO A 248 -8.31 20.91 14.44
CA PRO A 248 -6.96 21.38 14.76
C PRO A 248 -6.98 22.72 15.50
N TYR A 249 -7.91 23.61 15.15
CA TYR A 249 -8.10 24.88 15.85
C TYR A 249 -9.50 25.44 15.58
N SER A 250 -10.24 25.76 16.64
CA SER A 250 -11.58 26.34 16.59
C SER A 250 -11.67 27.56 17.51
N GLU A 251 -12.53 28.51 17.13
CA GLU A 251 -12.86 29.68 17.96
C GLU A 251 -13.97 29.37 18.97
N LYS A 252 -14.70 28.27 18.77
CA LYS A 252 -15.82 27.82 19.61
C LYS A 252 -15.57 26.41 20.09
N TYR A 253 -16.09 26.10 21.29
CA TYR A 253 -16.07 24.74 21.80
C TYR A 253 -16.86 23.80 20.88
N GLU A 254 -16.35 22.59 20.73
CA GLU A 254 -16.96 21.52 19.94
C GLU A 254 -17.09 20.27 20.80
N ASP A 255 -18.22 19.57 20.68
CA ASP A 255 -18.51 18.41 21.52
C ASP A 255 -17.71 17.15 21.14
N ALA A 256 -17.60 16.22 22.09
CA ALA A 256 -16.88 14.95 21.94
C ALA A 256 -17.38 14.04 20.81
N TYR A 257 -18.62 14.22 20.33
CA TYR A 257 -19.13 13.46 19.18
C TYR A 257 -18.54 13.95 17.85
N ARG A 258 -18.06 15.20 17.77
CA ARG A 258 -17.40 15.75 16.58
C ARG A 258 -15.92 15.44 16.56
N CYS A 259 -15.26 15.59 17.70
CA CYS A 259 -13.80 15.41 17.81
C CYS A 259 -13.39 14.87 19.18
N ASN A 260 -12.34 14.05 19.20
CA ASN A 260 -11.65 13.71 20.45
C ASN A 260 -10.42 14.60 20.67
N PHE A 261 -9.87 15.22 19.62
CA PHE A 261 -8.83 16.23 19.74
C PHE A 261 -9.37 17.59 19.29
N LEU A 262 -9.27 18.58 20.16
CA LEU A 262 -9.84 19.91 19.93
C LEU A 262 -8.82 20.99 20.29
N GLY A 263 -8.36 21.74 19.29
CA GLY A 263 -7.61 22.98 19.51
C GLY A 263 -8.58 24.15 19.68
N LEU A 264 -8.36 24.99 20.70
CA LEU A 264 -9.21 26.14 21.01
C LEU A 264 -8.42 27.44 21.12
N SER A 265 -9.08 28.51 20.72
CA SER A 265 -8.62 29.86 20.99
C SER A 265 -8.60 30.16 22.50
N PRO A 266 -7.71 31.04 22.98
CA PRO A 266 -7.69 31.44 24.40
C PRO A 266 -8.98 32.11 24.87
N GLN A 267 -9.76 32.66 23.95
CA GLN A 267 -11.01 33.37 24.22
C GLN A 267 -12.23 32.44 24.18
N ALA A 268 -12.09 31.21 23.67
CA ALA A 268 -13.18 30.26 23.61
C ALA A 268 -13.64 29.87 25.02
N GLU A 269 -14.95 29.92 25.23
CA GLU A 269 -15.59 29.48 26.46
C GLU A 269 -15.85 27.97 26.39
N ILE A 270 -15.41 27.26 27.43
CA ILE A 270 -15.64 25.83 27.60
C ILE A 270 -16.80 25.66 28.59
N PRO A 271 -17.86 24.90 28.26
CA PRO A 271 -18.98 24.70 29.16
C PRO A 271 -18.54 24.13 30.53
N PRO A 272 -19.14 24.56 31.65
CA PRO A 272 -18.69 24.17 32.99
C PRO A 272 -18.80 22.67 33.26
N HIS A 273 -19.79 22.00 32.68
CA HIS A 273 -19.96 20.55 32.80
C HIS A 273 -18.81 19.76 32.16
N VAL A 274 -18.12 20.33 31.16
CA VAL A 274 -16.94 19.73 30.52
C VAL A 274 -15.71 19.95 31.39
N GLN A 275 -15.57 21.12 32.00
CA GLN A 275 -14.44 21.45 32.88
C GLN A 275 -14.39 20.54 34.12
N SER A 276 -15.55 20.14 34.64
CA SER A 276 -15.67 19.19 35.75
C SER A 276 -15.78 17.72 35.31
N SER A 277 -15.67 17.42 34.02
CA SER A 277 -15.89 16.08 33.47
C SER A 277 -14.69 15.17 33.72
N GLU A 278 -14.94 13.90 34.05
CA GLU A 278 -13.93 12.84 34.07
C GLU A 278 -13.53 12.37 32.65
N PHE A 279 -14.30 12.79 31.63
CA PHE A 279 -14.14 12.37 30.23
C PHE A 279 -13.48 13.45 29.36
N ALA A 280 -12.91 14.49 29.97
CA ALA A 280 -12.17 15.54 29.27
C ALA A 280 -10.87 15.86 30.00
N VAL A 281 -9.83 16.22 29.24
CA VAL A 281 -8.59 16.80 29.75
C VAL A 281 -8.31 18.10 29.01
N MET A 282 -7.93 19.13 29.77
CA MET A 282 -7.66 20.47 29.26
C MET A 282 -6.20 20.81 29.47
N ILE A 283 -5.58 21.39 28.45
CA ILE A 283 -4.21 21.88 28.47
C ILE A 283 -4.25 23.36 28.11
N ASP A 284 -4.09 24.19 29.13
CA ASP A 284 -3.98 25.65 28.97
C ASP A 284 -2.51 26.00 28.71
N VAL A 285 -2.24 26.56 27.53
CA VAL A 285 -0.92 27.06 27.15
C VAL A 285 -0.84 28.56 27.44
N ARG A 286 0.00 28.92 28.42
CA ARG A 286 0.23 30.31 28.83
C ARG A 286 1.65 30.73 28.44
N ILE A 287 1.84 32.02 28.21
CA ILE A 287 3.19 32.58 28.04
C ILE A 287 3.78 32.75 29.43
N ALA A 288 4.92 32.11 29.69
CA ALA A 288 5.60 32.21 30.97
C ALA A 288 6.00 33.68 31.22
N PRO A 289 5.64 34.28 32.37
CA PRO A 289 6.10 35.61 32.72
C PRO A 289 7.63 35.56 32.88
N ARG A 290 8.35 36.45 32.20
CA ARG A 290 9.82 36.57 32.28
C ARG A 290 10.26 36.98 33.69
N SER A 291 10.32 36.04 34.63
CA SER A 291 10.73 36.31 36.00
C SER A 291 11.57 35.16 36.54
N ASN A 292 12.78 35.04 35.99
CA ASN A 292 14.03 34.62 36.67
C ASN A 292 15.14 34.56 35.60
N LEU A 293 15.60 35.73 35.14
CA LEU A 293 16.75 35.85 34.26
C LEU A 293 18.03 35.69 35.08
N TYR A 294 18.67 34.53 34.99
CA TYR A 294 20.13 34.48 34.90
C TYR A 294 20.49 34.19 33.44
N PRO A 295 21.39 34.94 32.81
CA PRO A 295 21.75 34.70 31.41
C PRO A 295 22.71 33.50 31.37
N VAL A 296 22.18 32.30 31.13
CA VAL A 296 23.02 31.13 30.85
C VAL A 296 23.08 30.93 29.34
N LEU A 297 24.31 30.93 28.83
CA LEU A 297 24.74 30.88 27.43
C LEU A 297 24.50 29.52 26.73
N PHE A 298 23.39 28.83 27.00
CA PHE A 298 23.10 27.55 26.35
C PHE A 298 21.67 27.52 25.80
N ASP A 299 21.59 27.52 24.47
CA ASP A 299 20.49 27.03 23.62
C ASP A 299 19.11 26.87 24.30
N GLU A 300 18.45 27.98 24.61
CA GLU A 300 17.11 28.00 25.20
C GLU A 300 16.14 27.16 24.33
N GLU A 301 15.62 26.08 24.91
CA GLU A 301 14.61 25.25 24.26
C GLU A 301 13.38 26.12 23.97
N PRO A 302 12.88 26.16 22.72
CA PRO A 302 11.87 27.16 22.32
C PRO A 302 10.55 27.04 23.11
N LEU A 303 10.29 25.89 23.75
CA LEU A 303 9.12 25.65 24.59
C LEU A 303 9.25 26.21 26.02
N SER A 304 10.45 26.57 26.48
CA SER A 304 10.68 27.16 27.82
C SER A 304 9.97 28.51 28.03
N LYS A 305 9.48 29.13 26.95
CA LYS A 305 8.67 30.36 26.96
C LYS A 305 7.21 30.13 27.34
N TYR A 306 6.78 28.87 27.41
CA TYR A 306 5.40 28.50 27.67
C TYR A 306 5.28 27.77 29.01
N GLU A 307 4.17 28.03 29.69
CA GLU A 307 3.73 27.28 30.86
C GLU A 307 2.52 26.44 30.45
N PHE A 308 2.55 25.14 30.76
CA PHE A 308 1.50 24.19 30.42
C PHE A 308 0.77 23.78 31.70
N VAL A 309 -0.50 24.15 31.80
CA VAL A 309 -1.36 23.75 32.93
C VAL A 309 -2.30 22.66 32.45
N VAL A 310 -2.12 21.44 32.97
CA VAL A 310 -2.98 20.29 32.66
C VAL A 310 -4.03 20.14 33.76
N ALA A 311 -5.30 20.18 33.38
CA ALA A 311 -6.44 20.04 34.28
C ALA A 311 -7.39 18.95 33.78
N SER A 312 -7.90 18.13 34.70
CA SER A 312 -8.92 17.10 34.43
C SER A 312 -9.83 16.98 35.65
N GLY A 313 -11.11 16.69 35.42
CA GLY A 313 -12.06 16.33 36.47
C GLY A 313 -11.89 14.89 36.97
N SER A 314 -11.04 14.09 36.32
CA SER A 314 -10.77 12.71 36.71
C SER A 314 -10.07 12.64 38.07
N PRO A 315 -10.53 11.81 39.02
CA PRO A 315 -9.82 11.60 40.26
C PRO A 315 -8.44 11.02 39.93
N VAL A 316 -7.38 11.74 40.32
CA VAL A 316 -5.99 11.33 40.16
C VAL A 316 -5.75 10.10 41.02
N ALA A 317 -6.15 8.93 40.55
CA ALA A 317 -5.88 7.67 41.20
C ALA A 317 -4.46 7.25 40.85
N THR A 318 -3.48 7.84 41.54
CA THR A 318 -2.07 7.43 41.50
C THR A 318 -1.87 5.94 41.82
N ASP A 319 -2.86 5.28 42.43
CA ASP A 319 -2.85 3.87 42.83
C ASP A 319 -3.53 2.89 41.85
N ARG A 320 -4.14 3.35 40.74
CA ARG A 320 -4.63 2.41 39.72
C ARG A 320 -3.44 1.92 38.90
N VAL A 321 -3.29 0.59 38.79
CA VAL A 321 -2.30 -0.10 37.95
C VAL A 321 -2.30 0.44 36.51
N GLY A 322 -3.40 1.07 36.07
CA GLY A 322 -3.47 1.83 34.82
C GLY A 322 -3.44 0.90 33.61
N LEU A 323 -3.54 1.48 32.42
CA LEU A 323 -3.52 0.71 31.18
C LEU A 323 -2.17 0.01 31.00
N THR A 324 -2.17 -1.29 30.70
CA THR A 324 -0.92 -2.04 30.49
C THR A 324 -0.13 -1.47 29.30
N ILE A 325 -0.80 -1.03 28.23
CA ILE A 325 -0.15 -0.34 27.11
C ILE A 325 0.52 0.97 27.55
N LEU A 326 -0.13 1.75 28.42
CA LEU A 326 0.40 3.02 28.93
C LEU A 326 1.64 2.80 29.78
N ASN A 327 1.62 1.79 30.65
CA ASN A 327 2.79 1.45 31.48
C ASN A 327 3.99 1.04 30.62
N LYS A 328 3.77 0.27 29.54
CA LYS A 328 4.83 -0.10 28.58
C LYS A 328 5.37 1.12 27.84
N ILE A 329 4.49 2.03 27.39
CA ILE A 329 4.90 3.29 26.73
C ILE A 329 5.72 4.14 27.70
N GLU A 330 5.26 4.32 28.94
CA GLU A 330 5.97 5.12 29.94
C GLU A 330 7.36 4.55 30.28
N ALA A 331 7.47 3.23 30.39
CA ALA A 331 8.75 2.56 30.58
C ALA A 331 9.70 2.79 29.39
N ALA A 332 9.20 2.70 28.15
CA ALA A 332 9.98 2.97 26.95
C ALA A 332 10.42 4.44 26.85
N LEU A 333 9.55 5.38 27.21
CA LEU A 333 9.84 6.81 27.21
C LEU A 333 10.84 7.20 28.30
N SER A 334 10.82 6.52 29.45
CA SER A 334 11.72 6.78 30.58
C SER A 334 13.13 6.20 30.38
N ASN A 335 13.29 5.24 29.46
CA ASN A 335 14.58 4.63 29.19
C ASN A 335 15.40 5.46 28.19
N GLU A 336 16.35 6.23 28.72
CA GLU A 336 17.24 7.09 27.92
C GLU A 336 18.15 6.32 26.96
N ASN A 337 18.39 5.02 27.19
CA ASN A 337 19.20 4.19 26.31
C ASN A 337 18.49 3.83 25.00
N LEU A 338 17.17 4.00 24.93
CA LEU A 338 16.41 3.76 23.70
C LEU A 338 16.47 5.00 22.82
N SER A 339 16.85 4.81 21.55
CA SER A 339 16.74 5.85 20.52
C SER A 339 15.27 6.15 20.22
N MET A 340 15.01 7.31 19.62
CA MET A 340 13.66 7.73 19.26
C MET A 340 13.00 6.74 18.28
N ASP A 341 13.73 6.29 17.26
CA ASP A 341 13.21 5.34 16.28
C ASP A 341 12.81 3.99 16.91
N VAL A 342 13.55 3.54 17.93
CA VAL A 342 13.21 2.30 18.66
C VAL A 342 11.95 2.49 19.49
N VAL A 343 11.76 3.65 20.10
CA VAL A 343 10.53 3.99 20.83
C VAL A 343 9.35 4.04 19.87
N ASP A 344 9.51 4.67 18.71
CA ASP A 344 8.47 4.80 17.69
C ASP A 344 8.07 3.42 17.15
N GLN A 345 9.05 2.57 16.85
CA GLN A 345 8.77 1.19 16.43
C GLN A 345 8.11 0.37 17.55
N CYS A 346 8.53 0.54 18.80
CA CYS A 346 7.90 -0.10 19.94
C CYS A 346 6.44 0.33 20.08
N LEU A 347 6.14 1.62 19.88
CA LEU A 347 4.77 2.14 19.91
C LEU A 347 3.90 1.53 18.81
N VAL A 348 4.43 1.39 17.59
CA VAL A 348 3.73 0.73 16.47
C VAL A 348 3.43 -0.73 16.82
N CYS A 349 4.43 -1.49 17.31
CA CYS A 349 4.23 -2.88 17.70
C CYS A 349 3.20 -3.04 18.84
N LEU A 350 3.22 -2.13 19.82
CA LEU A 350 2.23 -2.13 20.90
C LEU A 350 0.83 -1.82 20.38
N LYS A 351 0.68 -0.80 19.53
CA LYS A 351 -0.60 -0.50 18.88
C LYS A 351 -1.13 -1.71 18.12
N GLU A 352 -0.27 -2.37 17.34
CA GLU A 352 -0.65 -3.55 16.57
C GLU A 352 -1.05 -4.74 17.46
N GLU A 353 -0.30 -5.00 18.54
CA GLU A 353 -0.63 -6.02 19.55
C GLU A 353 -2.06 -5.79 20.10
N TRP A 354 -2.36 -4.56 20.50
CA TRP A 354 -3.64 -4.21 21.09
C TRP A 354 -4.78 -4.17 20.05
N MET A 355 -4.52 -3.69 18.83
CA MET A 355 -5.50 -3.77 17.75
C MET A 355 -5.83 -5.21 17.36
N ASN A 356 -4.86 -6.12 17.39
CA ASN A 356 -5.12 -7.54 17.18
C ASN A 356 -6.00 -8.13 18.29
N LYS A 357 -5.80 -7.74 19.56
CA LYS A 357 -6.73 -8.10 20.65
C LYS A 357 -8.13 -7.56 20.40
N VAL A 358 -8.26 -6.32 19.90
CA VAL A 358 -9.55 -5.70 19.52
C VAL A 358 -10.24 -6.50 18.42
N LYS A 359 -9.52 -6.91 17.37
CA LYS A 359 -10.07 -7.76 16.28
C LYS A 359 -10.62 -9.08 16.81
N VAL A 360 -9.84 -9.76 17.65
CA VAL A 360 -10.24 -11.03 18.28
C VAL A 360 -11.49 -10.82 19.14
N LEU A 361 -11.51 -9.78 19.96
CA LEU A 361 -12.67 -9.44 20.80
C LEU A 361 -13.90 -9.08 19.96
N PHE A 362 -13.74 -8.31 18.89
CA PHE A 362 -14.83 -7.94 17.98
C PHE A 362 -15.45 -9.18 17.34
N LYS A 363 -14.62 -10.09 16.81
CA LYS A 363 -15.10 -11.37 16.29
C LYS A 363 -15.88 -12.15 17.35
N PHE A 364 -15.29 -12.31 18.53
CA PHE A 364 -15.87 -13.13 19.58
C PHE A 364 -17.21 -12.60 20.11
N THR A 365 -17.32 -11.27 20.24
CA THR A 365 -18.47 -10.61 20.88
C THR A 365 -19.55 -10.15 19.90
N LYS A 366 -19.19 -9.66 18.71
CA LYS A 366 -20.15 -9.08 17.73
C LYS A 366 -20.54 -10.06 16.64
N VAL A 367 -19.66 -10.98 16.28
CA VAL A 367 -19.87 -11.89 15.15
C VAL A 367 -20.34 -13.24 15.66
N ASP A 368 -19.60 -13.84 16.59
CA ASP A 368 -19.92 -15.15 17.15
C ASP A 368 -20.96 -15.08 18.29
N SER A 369 -21.26 -13.86 18.80
CA SER A 369 -22.25 -13.58 19.86
C SER A 369 -22.13 -14.49 21.09
N ARG A 370 -20.90 -14.74 21.54
CA ARG A 370 -20.59 -15.64 22.66
C ARG A 370 -21.05 -15.09 24.02
N PRO A 371 -21.31 -15.95 25.02
CA PRO A 371 -21.74 -15.50 26.34
C PRO A 371 -20.65 -14.69 27.06
N LYS A 372 -21.08 -13.90 28.05
CA LYS A 372 -20.18 -13.03 28.84
C LYS A 372 -19.08 -13.82 29.54
N GLU A 373 -19.37 -15.03 30.01
CA GLU A 373 -18.40 -15.90 30.70
C GLU A 373 -17.21 -16.24 29.80
N ASP A 374 -17.48 -16.66 28.56
CA ASP A 374 -16.41 -16.98 27.62
C ASP A 374 -15.64 -15.73 27.18
N THR A 375 -16.32 -14.58 27.12
CA THR A 375 -15.66 -13.30 26.86
C THR A 375 -14.68 -12.95 27.97
N GLN A 376 -15.02 -13.20 29.24
CA GLN A 376 -14.13 -12.98 30.37
C GLN A 376 -12.93 -13.94 30.36
N LYS A 377 -13.15 -15.22 30.01
CA LYS A 377 -12.05 -16.18 29.82
C LYS A 377 -11.09 -15.74 28.72
N LEU A 378 -11.62 -15.27 27.58
CA LEU A 378 -10.82 -14.72 26.48
C LEU A 378 -10.00 -13.52 26.94
N LEU A 379 -10.60 -12.56 27.66
CA LEU A 379 -9.89 -11.41 28.21
C LEU A 379 -8.77 -11.81 29.18
N GLY A 380 -8.99 -12.87 29.98
CA GLY A 380 -7.94 -13.46 30.81
C GLY A 380 -6.77 -14.00 30.00
N ILE A 381 -7.03 -14.74 28.91
CA ILE A 381 -5.99 -15.29 28.01
C ILE A 381 -5.22 -14.17 27.30
N LEU A 382 -5.91 -13.10 26.88
CA LEU A 382 -5.29 -11.96 26.19
C LEU A 382 -4.53 -11.02 27.13
N GLY A 383 -4.53 -11.27 28.44
CA GLY A 383 -3.94 -10.40 29.45
C GLY A 383 -4.62 -9.03 29.52
N ALA A 384 -5.94 -8.98 29.31
CA ALA A 384 -6.73 -7.76 29.24
C ALA A 384 -7.98 -7.82 30.14
N SER A 385 -7.92 -8.59 31.23
CA SER A 385 -9.02 -8.73 32.20
C SER A 385 -9.21 -7.51 33.11
N GLU A 386 -8.21 -6.64 33.22
CA GLU A 386 -8.29 -5.41 34.01
C GLU A 386 -9.35 -4.45 33.44
N GLU A 387 -10.09 -3.76 34.32
CA GLU A 387 -11.22 -2.91 33.94
C GLU A 387 -10.83 -1.83 32.91
N ASP A 388 -9.69 -1.18 33.11
CA ASP A 388 -9.20 -0.13 32.23
C ASP A 388 -8.83 -0.70 30.85
N ASN A 389 -8.20 -1.87 30.81
CA ASN A 389 -7.88 -2.54 29.54
C ASN A 389 -9.15 -2.93 28.77
N VAL A 390 -10.21 -3.37 29.47
CA VAL A 390 -11.51 -3.64 28.84
C VAL A 390 -12.14 -2.37 28.28
N LYS A 391 -12.05 -1.24 28.99
CA LYS A 391 -12.53 0.06 28.49
C LYS A 391 -11.76 0.50 27.24
N LEU A 392 -10.43 0.38 27.26
CA LEU A 392 -9.56 0.64 26.11
C LEU A 392 -9.99 -0.19 24.89
N LEU A 393 -10.14 -1.51 25.05
CA LEU A 393 -10.53 -2.41 23.96
C LEU A 393 -11.90 -2.04 23.36
N LYS A 394 -12.86 -1.62 24.20
CA LYS A 394 -14.17 -1.16 23.74
C LYS A 394 -14.08 0.14 22.94
N PHE A 395 -13.26 1.10 23.38
CA PHE A 395 -13.04 2.32 22.62
C PHE A 395 -12.34 2.03 21.28
N TRP A 396 -11.26 1.25 21.27
CA TRP A 396 -10.49 0.95 20.06
C TRP A 396 -11.27 0.13 19.04
N MET A 397 -12.29 -0.61 19.46
CA MET A 397 -13.24 -1.29 18.56
C MET A 397 -13.95 -0.32 17.60
N THR A 398 -14.09 0.96 17.98
CA THR A 398 -14.66 1.99 17.09
C THR A 398 -13.76 2.25 15.89
N GLY A 399 -12.43 2.19 16.06
CA GLY A 399 -11.44 2.46 15.01
C GLY A 399 -11.14 1.29 14.05
N LEU A 400 -11.81 0.15 14.19
CA LEU A 400 -11.72 -0.94 13.20
C LEU A 400 -12.30 -0.49 11.85
N SER A 401 -11.65 -0.93 10.77
CA SER A 401 -12.02 -0.62 9.38
C SER A 401 -13.46 -1.03 9.04
N LYS A 402 -14.15 -0.23 8.20
CA LYS A 402 -15.52 -0.52 7.71
C LYS A 402 -15.51 -1.80 6.86
N THR A 403 -14.48 -1.96 6.02
CA THR A 403 -14.26 -3.12 5.14
C THR A 403 -14.08 -4.39 5.96
N TYR A 404 -13.20 -4.35 6.97
CA TYR A 404 -12.95 -5.47 7.88
C TYR A 404 -14.23 -5.89 8.61
N LYS A 405 -14.95 -4.92 9.22
CA LYS A 405 -16.22 -5.16 9.90
C LYS A 405 -17.24 -5.82 8.98
N SER A 406 -17.42 -5.28 7.77
CA SER A 406 -18.38 -5.78 6.79
C SER A 406 -18.05 -7.19 6.32
N HIS A 407 -16.78 -7.46 5.99
CA HIS A 407 -16.31 -8.79 5.58
C HIS A 407 -16.54 -9.84 6.66
N LEU A 408 -16.28 -9.51 7.92
CA LEU A 408 -16.43 -10.46 9.02
C LEU A 408 -17.91 -10.77 9.32
N MET A 409 -18.79 -9.77 9.20
CA MET A 409 -20.23 -9.93 9.36
C MET A 409 -20.89 -10.68 8.19
N SER A 410 -20.39 -10.51 6.96
CA SER A 410 -20.89 -11.23 5.78
C SER A 410 -20.46 -12.71 5.76
N SER A 411 -19.26 -13.01 6.26
CA SER A 411 -18.72 -14.37 6.32
C SER A 411 -19.57 -15.33 7.16
N VAL A 412 -20.26 -14.82 8.19
CA VAL A 412 -21.19 -15.62 9.03
C VAL A 412 -22.59 -15.73 8.43
N ARG A 413 -22.99 -14.77 7.60
CA ARG A 413 -24.31 -14.77 6.93
C ARG A 413 -24.35 -15.62 5.66
N SER A 414 -23.19 -16.09 5.18
CA SER A 414 -23.13 -17.11 4.14
C SER A 414 -23.51 -18.44 4.78
N PRO A 415 -24.68 -19.05 4.46
CA PRO A 415 -24.94 -20.39 4.93
C PRO A 415 -23.85 -21.26 4.31
N THR A 416 -23.04 -21.90 5.15
CA THR A 416 -22.30 -23.09 4.74
C THR A 416 -23.32 -24.02 4.09
N SER A 417 -23.21 -24.15 2.78
CA SER A 417 -23.93 -25.11 1.96
C SER A 417 -23.92 -26.47 2.66
N SER A 418 -25.11 -26.92 3.06
CA SER A 418 -25.48 -28.34 3.18
C SER A 418 -24.39 -29.28 3.69
N GLU A 419 -24.32 -29.46 5.01
CA GLU A 419 -23.94 -30.78 5.54
C GLU A 419 -25.02 -31.77 5.09
N CYS A 420 -24.74 -32.46 3.98
CA CYS A 420 -25.41 -33.72 3.63
C CYS A 420 -25.13 -34.72 4.76
N ARG A 421 -26.12 -34.91 5.63
CA ARG A 421 -26.23 -36.12 6.45
C ARG A 421 -26.49 -37.29 5.51
N ASN A 422 -25.51 -38.19 5.39
CA ASN A 422 -25.74 -39.59 5.02
C ASN A 422 -25.81 -40.42 6.29
#